data_AF-A0A0K8Q980-F1
#
_entry.id   AF-A0A0K8Q980-F1
#
_cell.length_a   1.000
_cell.length_b   1.000
_cell.length_c   1.000
_cell.angle_alpha   90.00
_cell.angle_beta   90.00
_cell.angle_gamma   90.00
#
_symmetry.space_group_name_H-M   'P 1'
#
loop_
_entity.id
_entity.type
_entity.pdbx_description
1 polymer ?
#
loop_
_entity_poly.entity_id
_entity_poly.type
_entity_poly.pdbx_seq_one_letter_code
_entity_poly.pdbx_strand_id
1 'polypeptide(L)'
;LIARTGFDAAAANYGRLPKHPEEELRGACPIVANYGKKDKTLPGAAAKLEAVLDRLGIEHDVKEFPNAGHAFMNDSEEGPRPLRPLFRVMGIKPEPEAAQEAWQRIEEHFAKYLKG
;
A
#
# COMPACT_ATOMS: atom_id res chain seq x y z
N LEU A 1 -0.93 -4.06 -12.44
CA LEU A 1 -2.27 -4.66 -12.62
C LEU A 1 -3.29 -3.61 -12.22
N ILE A 2 -4.20 -3.21 -13.12
CA ILE A 2 -5.34 -2.37 -12.74
C ILE A 2 -6.56 -2.98 -13.42
N ALA A 3 -7.08 -4.04 -12.82
CA ALA A 3 -8.45 -4.40 -13.14
C ALA A 3 -9.35 -3.40 -12.40
N ARG A 4 -10.11 -2.60 -13.15
CA ARG A 4 -10.91 -1.49 -12.61
C ARG A 4 -12.22 -1.95 -11.96
N THR A 5 -12.70 -3.14 -12.33
CA THR A 5 -14.00 -3.68 -11.93
C THR A 5 -13.92 -5.20 -11.77
N GLY A 6 -14.91 -5.79 -11.10
CA GLY A 6 -15.02 -7.26 -10.95
C GLY A 6 -14.31 -7.83 -9.73
N PHE A 7 -13.97 -6.98 -8.76
CA PHE A 7 -13.41 -7.39 -7.47
C PHE A 7 -14.26 -6.78 -6.35
N ASP A 8 -14.44 -7.51 -5.26
CA ASP A 8 -15.23 -7.05 -4.11
C ASP A 8 -14.37 -6.31 -3.07
N ALA A 9 -13.05 -6.48 -3.11
CA ALA A 9 -12.09 -5.78 -2.25
C ALA A 9 -10.69 -5.78 -2.87
N ALA A 10 -9.87 -4.79 -2.51
CA ALA A 10 -8.46 -4.72 -2.92
C ALA A 10 -7.54 -4.29 -1.78
N ALA A 11 -6.30 -4.77 -1.81
CA ALA A 11 -5.21 -4.33 -0.94
C ALA A 11 -4.05 -3.76 -1.78
N ALA A 12 -3.62 -2.54 -1.47
CA ALA A 12 -2.56 -1.83 -2.18
C ALA A 12 -1.41 -1.47 -1.23
N ASN A 13 -0.31 -2.22 -1.28
CA ASN A 13 0.84 -2.02 -0.40
C ASN A 13 1.96 -1.35 -1.18
N TYR A 14 2.43 -0.18 -0.70
CA TYR A 14 3.55 0.59 -1.28
C TYR A 14 3.45 0.71 -2.82
N GLY A 15 2.22 0.96 -3.30
CA GLY A 15 1.90 1.04 -4.73
C GLY A 15 2.13 2.43 -5.30
N ARG A 16 2.76 2.52 -6.48
CA ARG A 16 2.84 3.78 -7.22
C ARG A 16 1.46 4.12 -7.79
N LEU A 17 0.96 5.31 -7.46
CA LEU A 17 -0.27 5.81 -8.06
C LEU A 17 -0.07 6.03 -9.57
N PRO A 18 -1.09 5.74 -10.39
CA PRO A 18 -1.04 6.03 -11.80
C PRO A 18 -1.03 7.54 -12.07
N LYS A 19 -0.84 7.92 -13.34
CA LYS A 19 -0.78 9.32 -13.77
C LYS A 19 -2.12 10.05 -13.56
N HIS A 20 -3.24 9.36 -13.78
CA HIS A 20 -4.60 9.90 -13.68
C HIS A 20 -5.45 9.08 -12.69
N PRO A 21 -5.15 9.15 -11.38
CA PRO A 21 -5.72 8.25 -10.38
C PRO A 21 -7.24 8.40 -10.19
N GLU A 22 -7.79 9.60 -10.38
CA GLU A 22 -9.25 9.82 -10.31
C GLU A 22 -10.00 9.09 -11.43
N GLU A 23 -9.41 9.02 -12.63
CA GLU A 23 -10.03 8.32 -13.76
C GLU A 23 -9.87 6.81 -13.62
N GLU A 24 -8.70 6.36 -13.20
CA GLU A 24 -8.35 4.95 -13.12
C GLU A 24 -9.04 4.25 -11.94
N LEU A 25 -9.22 4.93 -10.80
CA LEU A 25 -9.87 4.38 -9.62
C LEU A 25 -11.40 4.56 -9.61
N ARG A 26 -11.98 5.28 -10.58
CA ARG A 26 -13.43 5.48 -10.64
C ARG A 26 -14.17 4.14 -10.68
N GLY A 27 -15.01 3.91 -9.67
CA GLY A 27 -15.80 2.68 -9.53
C GLY A 27 -15.03 1.49 -8.95
N ALA A 28 -13.85 1.72 -8.37
CA ALA A 28 -13.11 0.66 -7.68
C ALA A 28 -13.88 0.17 -6.44
N CYS A 29 -13.58 -1.06 -6.04
CA CYS A 29 -14.06 -1.65 -4.80
C CYS A 29 -13.39 -1.02 -3.58
N PRO A 30 -13.83 -1.38 -2.35
CA PRO A 30 -13.17 -0.93 -1.13
C PRO A 30 -11.68 -1.28 -1.10
N ILE A 31 -10.84 -0.32 -0.69
CA ILE A 31 -9.38 -0.44 -0.72
C ILE A 31 -8.77 -0.29 0.67
N VAL A 32 -7.99 -1.27 1.11
CA VAL A 32 -7.00 -1.09 2.19
C VAL A 32 -5.64 -0.80 1.58
N ALA A 33 -4.91 0.19 2.12
CA ALA A 33 -3.59 0.53 1.62
C ALA A 33 -2.59 0.83 2.74
N ASN A 34 -1.35 0.37 2.49
CA ASN A 34 -0.26 0.42 3.46
C ASN A 34 0.99 1.05 2.83
N TYR A 35 1.45 2.17 3.37
CA TYR A 35 2.62 2.90 2.89
C TYR A 35 3.65 3.10 4.00
N GLY A 36 4.92 3.21 3.64
CA GLY A 36 5.98 3.57 4.58
C GLY A 36 6.41 5.02 4.45
N LYS A 37 6.45 5.77 5.56
CA LYS A 37 6.90 7.19 5.56
C LYS A 37 8.34 7.37 5.08
N LYS A 38 9.17 6.36 5.30
CA LYS A 38 10.58 6.34 4.89
C LYS A 38 10.77 5.84 3.45
N ASP A 39 9.69 5.53 2.73
CA ASP A 39 9.76 5.20 1.31
C ASP A 39 9.98 6.47 0.48
N LYS A 40 11.26 6.73 0.18
CA LYS A 40 11.67 7.87 -0.64
C LYS A 40 11.23 7.77 -2.11
N THR A 41 10.78 6.60 -2.55
CA THR A 41 10.32 6.40 -3.92
C THR A 41 8.85 6.81 -4.10
N LEU A 42 8.08 6.91 -3.01
CA LEU A 42 6.65 7.22 -3.00
C LEU A 42 6.27 8.37 -2.03
N PRO A 43 6.96 9.52 -2.08
CA PRO A 43 6.68 10.63 -1.17
C PRO A 43 5.24 11.13 -1.35
N GLY A 44 4.48 11.15 -0.25
CA GLY A 44 3.10 11.65 -0.22
C GLY A 44 2.07 10.76 -0.92
N ALA A 45 2.43 9.53 -1.32
CA ALA A 45 1.53 8.64 -2.03
C ALA A 45 0.29 8.26 -1.21
N ALA A 46 0.45 8.02 0.10
CA ALA A 46 -0.66 7.70 1.00
C ALA A 46 -1.72 8.81 1.02
N ALA A 47 -1.31 10.04 1.37
CA ALA A 47 -2.20 11.19 1.41
C ALA A 47 -2.83 11.50 0.05
N LYS A 48 -2.08 11.32 -1.06
CA LYS A 48 -2.62 11.49 -2.41
C LYS A 48 -3.66 10.44 -2.74
N LEU A 49 -3.46 9.19 -2.33
CA LEU A 49 -4.42 8.10 -2.56
C LEU A 49 -5.71 8.36 -1.77
N GLU A 50 -5.59 8.63 -0.47
CA GLU A 50 -6.70 8.94 0.44
C GLU A 50 -7.58 10.06 -0.15
N ALA A 51 -6.97 11.20 -0.52
CA ALA A 51 -7.70 12.32 -1.12
C ALA A 51 -8.35 12.01 -2.48
N VAL A 52 -7.87 11.02 -3.24
CA VAL A 52 -8.53 10.57 -4.47
C VAL A 52 -9.71 9.66 -4.14
N LEU A 53 -9.54 8.72 -3.21
CA LEU A 53 -10.59 7.79 -2.79
C LEU A 53 -11.75 8.53 -2.12
N ASP A 54 -11.46 9.52 -1.27
CA ASP A 54 -12.44 10.45 -0.69
C ASP A 54 -13.29 11.13 -1.77
N ARG A 55 -12.64 11.74 -2.78
CA ARG A 55 -13.34 12.46 -3.85
C ARG A 55 -14.19 11.56 -4.72
N LEU A 56 -13.83 10.29 -4.84
CA LEU A 56 -14.57 9.29 -5.58
C LEU A 56 -15.64 8.59 -4.75
N GLY A 57 -15.72 8.84 -3.43
CA GLY A 57 -16.63 8.15 -2.52
C GLY A 57 -16.35 6.65 -2.40
N ILE A 58 -15.08 6.25 -2.50
CA ILE A 58 -14.67 4.85 -2.40
C ILE A 58 -14.33 4.56 -0.94
N GLU A 59 -14.96 3.53 -0.36
CA GLU A 59 -14.62 3.04 0.98
C GLU A 59 -13.13 2.65 1.07
N HIS A 60 -12.43 3.16 2.08
CA HIS A 60 -11.00 2.91 2.18
C HIS A 60 -10.44 2.95 3.60
N ASP A 61 -9.29 2.30 3.77
CA ASP A 61 -8.42 2.42 4.93
C ASP A 61 -6.97 2.58 4.44
N VAL A 62 -6.46 3.81 4.47
CA VAL A 62 -5.10 4.14 4.04
C VAL A 62 -4.26 4.48 5.27
N LYS A 63 -3.09 3.84 5.42
CA LYS A 63 -2.15 4.18 6.50
C LYS A 63 -0.74 4.37 5.98
N GLU A 64 -0.08 5.37 6.55
CA GLU A 64 1.34 5.62 6.39
C GLU A 64 2.07 5.31 7.70
N PHE A 65 2.93 4.29 7.70
CA PHE A 65 3.70 3.85 8.86
C PHE A 65 4.96 4.69 9.02
N PRO A 66 5.17 5.37 10.16
CA PRO A 66 6.26 6.35 10.33
C PRO A 66 7.65 5.72 10.23
N ASN A 67 7.78 4.44 10.59
CA ASN A 67 9.07 3.75 10.65
C ASN A 67 9.38 2.84 9.47
N ALA A 68 8.38 2.54 8.63
CA ALA A 68 8.51 1.68 7.47
C ALA A 68 8.98 2.45 6.23
N GLY A 69 9.65 1.75 5.32
CA GLY A 69 9.92 2.23 3.96
C GLY A 69 9.36 1.26 2.91
N HIS A 70 9.99 1.18 1.74
CA HIS A 70 9.51 0.28 0.68
C HIS A 70 9.72 -1.19 1.08
N ALA A 71 8.83 -2.08 0.61
CA ALA A 71 8.90 -3.52 0.86
C ALA A 71 8.94 -3.92 2.34
N PHE A 72 8.39 -3.08 3.24
CA PHE A 72 8.45 -3.33 4.69
C PHE A 72 7.71 -4.58 5.15
N MET A 73 6.72 -5.03 4.37
CA MET A 73 5.93 -6.23 4.63
C MET A 73 6.62 -7.53 4.20
N ASN A 74 7.80 -7.45 3.57
CA ASN A 74 8.48 -8.64 3.07
C ASN A 74 9.29 -9.30 4.19
N ASP A 75 9.36 -10.62 4.18
CA ASP A 75 10.06 -11.40 5.23
C ASP A 75 11.60 -11.35 5.09
N SER A 76 12.11 -10.81 3.98
CA SER A 76 13.55 -10.78 3.69
C SER A 76 13.98 -9.53 2.95
N GLU A 77 15.28 -9.21 3.03
CA GLU A 77 15.86 -8.06 2.32
C GLU A 77 15.80 -8.24 0.80
N GLU A 78 15.36 -7.17 0.13
CA GLU A 78 15.25 -7.10 -1.33
C GLU A 78 16.59 -7.16 -2.07
N GLY A 79 16.54 -7.76 -3.26
CA GLY A 79 17.61 -7.77 -4.25
C GLY A 79 18.92 -8.50 -3.89
N PRO A 80 19.93 -8.44 -4.78
CA PRO A 80 21.20 -9.15 -4.63
C PRO A 80 21.95 -8.72 -3.37
N ARG A 81 22.57 -9.67 -2.65
CA ARG A 81 23.33 -9.41 -1.41
C ARG A 81 24.27 -8.19 -1.47
N PRO A 82 25.04 -7.96 -2.55
CA PRO A 82 25.93 -6.80 -2.66
C PRO A 82 25.20 -5.44 -2.66
N LEU A 83 23.94 -5.38 -3.07
CA LEU A 83 23.16 -4.14 -3.17
C LEU A 83 22.32 -3.83 -1.93
N ARG A 84 22.19 -4.78 -0.99
CA ARG A 84 21.36 -4.62 0.22
C ARG A 84 21.72 -3.43 1.11
N PRO A 85 23.01 -3.08 1.34
CA PRO A 85 23.35 -1.88 2.09
C PRO A 85 22.76 -0.61 1.46
N LEU A 86 22.79 -0.50 0.13
CA LEU A 86 22.20 0.61 -0.60
C LEU A 86 20.67 0.63 -0.45
N PHE A 87 20.01 -0.52 -0.59
CA PHE A 87 18.56 -0.65 -0.41
C PHE A 87 18.10 -0.22 0.99
N ARG A 88 18.80 -0.60 2.06
CA ARG A 88 18.49 -0.14 3.43
C ARG A 88 18.55 1.38 3.56
N VAL A 89 19.55 2.04 2.96
CA VAL A 89 19.69 3.51 2.98
C VAL A 89 18.55 4.19 2.23
N MET A 90 18.03 3.56 1.18
CA MET A 90 16.85 4.00 0.44
C MET A 90 15.53 3.67 1.14
N GLY A 91 15.59 3.02 2.32
CA GLY A 91 14.41 2.62 3.08
C GLY A 91 13.75 1.34 2.56
N ILE A 92 14.38 0.60 1.65
CA ILE A 92 13.86 -0.66 1.11
C ILE A 92 14.35 -1.80 2.01
N LYS A 93 13.51 -2.21 2.97
CA LYS A 93 13.82 -3.29 3.92
C LYS A 93 12.56 -3.74 4.67
N PRO A 94 12.57 -4.96 5.22
CA PRO A 94 11.57 -5.40 6.20
C PRO A 94 11.46 -4.46 7.40
N GLU A 95 10.25 -4.32 7.93
CA GLU A 95 9.94 -3.65 9.19
C GLU A 95 8.86 -4.47 9.92
N PRO A 96 9.25 -5.39 10.82
CA PRO A 96 8.35 -6.40 11.37
C PRO A 96 7.13 -5.86 12.12
N GLU A 97 7.26 -4.74 12.84
CA GLU A 97 6.17 -4.16 13.62
C GLU A 97 5.08 -3.60 12.70
N ALA A 98 5.46 -2.78 11.72
CA ALA A 98 4.54 -2.29 10.70
C ALA A 98 4.00 -3.43 9.84
N ALA A 99 4.81 -4.44 9.51
CA ALA A 99 4.38 -5.59 8.72
C ALA A 99 3.25 -6.36 9.42
N GLN A 100 3.39 -6.63 10.72
CA GLN A 100 2.35 -7.30 11.51
C GLN A 100 1.03 -6.53 11.46
N GLU A 101 1.06 -5.22 11.72
CA GLU A 101 -0.17 -4.41 11.69
C GLU A 101 -0.75 -4.29 10.28
N ALA A 102 0.09 -4.13 9.25
CA ALA A 102 -0.36 -4.04 7.86
C ALA A 102 -1.04 -5.34 7.40
N TRP A 103 -0.52 -6.51 7.81
CA TRP A 103 -1.16 -7.80 7.56
C TRP A 103 -2.50 -7.93 8.28
N GLN A 104 -2.57 -7.56 9.55
CA GLN A 104 -3.83 -7.56 10.30
C GLN A 104 -4.91 -6.73 9.60
N ARG A 105 -4.56 -5.52 9.13
CA ARG A 105 -5.50 -4.65 8.41
C ARG A 105 -5.96 -5.23 7.08
N ILE A 106 -5.09 -5.93 6.36
CA ILE A 106 -5.47 -6.64 5.12
C ILE A 106 -6.45 -7.76 5.43
N GLU A 107 -6.17 -8.57 6.44
CA GLU A 107 -7.05 -9.67 6.85
C GLU A 107 -8.42 -9.16 7.30
N GLU A 108 -8.46 -8.10 8.12
CA GLU A 108 -9.70 -7.45 8.57
C GLU A 108 -10.50 -6.86 7.39
N HIS A 109 -9.83 -6.20 6.45
CA HIS A 109 -10.47 -5.64 5.25
C HIS A 109 -11.12 -6.74 4.40
N PHE A 110 -10.39 -7.81 4.10
CA PHE A 110 -10.95 -8.92 3.34
C PHE A 110 -12.02 -9.68 4.12
N ALA A 111 -11.88 -9.85 5.43
CA ALA A 111 -12.93 -10.41 6.27
C ALA A 111 -14.19 -9.54 6.30
N LYS A 112 -14.09 -8.23 6.10
CA LYS A 112 -15.25 -7.33 6.00
C LYS A 112 -15.97 -7.45 4.67
N TYR A 113 -15.24 -7.55 3.56
CA TYR A 113 -15.80 -7.38 2.20
C TYR A 113 -15.93 -8.66 1.37
N LEU A 114 -15.23 -9.75 1.72
CA LEU A 114 -15.28 -11.03 0.99
C LEU A 114 -16.15 -12.10 1.65
N LYS A 115 -16.95 -11.74 2.66
CA LYS A 115 -17.88 -12.68 3.28
C LYS A 115 -19.00 -13.03 2.30
N GLY A 116 -18.89 -14.22 1.72
CA GLY A 116 -20.02 -15.01 1.22
C GLY A 116 -20.71 -15.76 2.35
#